data_AF-A0A9D1RHN5-F1
#
_entry.id   AF-A0A9D1RHN5-F1
#
_cell.length_a   1.000
_cell.length_b   1.000
_cell.length_c   1.000
_cell.angle_alpha   90.00
_cell.angle_beta   90.00
_cell.angle_gamma   90.00
#
_symmetry.space_group_name_H-M   'P 1'
#
loop_
_entity.id
_entity.type
_entity.pdbx_description
1 polymer ?
#
loop_
_entity_poly.entity_id
_entity_poly.type
_entity_poly.pdbx_seq_one_letter_code
_entity_poly.pdbx_strand_id
1 'polypeptide(L)'
;MKKAIVFTFCIFTVFIMQAQSLYDRITATNKDGENNYVYVLSSKDSLRIAKDKIDGRECLKIGPWQYSASNIDESLSHEVYFNAKEKKKILLINKREEVSLGMDVFVIENGKISFLGFMPVAAYTREDSERMDYNSILPYVSIVKISNRLVFSFETPLVVLYPLGDLEEILDGRNVFYTYSDGVMELNKN
;
A
#
# COMPACT_ATOMS: atom_id res chain seq x y z
N MET A 1 -51.29 35.77 -10.15
CA MET A 1 -50.78 34.75 -9.18
C MET A 1 -51.13 33.39 -9.78
N LYS A 2 -50.24 32.47 -10.18
CA LYS A 2 -48.95 32.03 -9.64
C LYS A 2 -47.96 31.81 -10.79
N LYS A 3 -46.88 32.58 -10.81
CA LYS A 3 -45.62 32.23 -11.50
C LYS A 3 -44.79 31.48 -10.47
N ALA A 4 -44.42 30.23 -10.71
CA ALA A 4 -43.39 29.55 -9.92
C ALA A 4 -43.09 28.14 -10.46
N ILE A 5 -41.83 27.95 -10.87
CA ILE A 5 -41.05 26.72 -10.63
C ILE A 5 -41.47 25.51 -11.47
N VAL A 6 -41.02 25.45 -12.73
CA VAL A 6 -40.86 24.17 -13.45
C VAL A 6 -39.44 24.04 -14.05
N PHE A 7 -38.50 24.90 -13.67
CA PHE A 7 -37.16 24.94 -14.30
C PHE A 7 -36.01 24.60 -13.35
N THR A 8 -36.25 23.83 -12.29
CA THR A 8 -35.20 23.55 -11.28
C THR A 8 -35.32 22.17 -10.63
N PHE A 9 -35.66 21.14 -11.41
CA PHE A 9 -35.66 19.77 -10.90
C PHE A 9 -35.07 18.70 -11.83
N CYS A 10 -34.30 19.11 -12.85
CA CYS A 10 -33.53 18.20 -13.69
C CYS A 10 -32.00 18.36 -13.56
N ILE A 11 -31.51 19.17 -12.61
CA ILE A 11 -30.07 19.48 -12.46
C ILE A 11 -29.49 18.98 -11.12
N PHE A 12 -30.32 18.48 -10.19
CA PHE A 12 -29.84 18.08 -8.85
C PHE A 12 -29.77 16.56 -8.59
N THR A 13 -29.78 15.76 -9.66
CA THR A 13 -29.19 14.42 -9.64
C THR A 13 -27.95 14.40 -10.52
N VAL A 14 -27.10 15.43 -10.40
CA VAL A 14 -25.67 15.18 -10.51
C VAL A 14 -25.34 14.39 -9.24
N PHE A 15 -25.58 13.08 -9.31
CA PHE A 15 -24.85 12.13 -8.48
C PHE A 15 -23.40 12.58 -8.58
N ILE A 16 -22.87 13.10 -7.48
CA ILE A 16 -21.43 13.16 -7.29
C ILE A 16 -21.03 11.68 -7.27
N MET A 17 -20.86 11.10 -8.45
CA MET A 17 -20.07 9.91 -8.65
C MET A 17 -18.69 10.35 -8.17
N GLN A 18 -18.42 10.17 -6.88
CA GLN A 18 -17.07 10.30 -6.37
C GLN A 18 -16.25 9.40 -7.27
N ALA A 19 -15.31 10.00 -8.00
CA ALA A 19 -14.45 9.25 -8.88
C ALA A 19 -13.66 8.28 -8.01
N GLN A 20 -14.09 7.02 -8.01
CA GLN A 20 -13.39 5.93 -7.38
C GLN A 20 -12.51 5.28 -8.43
N SER A 21 -11.27 5.04 -8.08
CA SER A 21 -10.35 4.30 -8.93
C SER A 21 -9.61 3.26 -8.10
N LEU A 22 -9.68 2.01 -8.55
CA LEU A 22 -8.98 0.89 -7.93
C LEU A 22 -7.53 0.88 -8.41
N TYR A 23 -6.61 0.55 -7.52
CA TYR A 23 -5.26 0.19 -7.91
C TYR A 23 -5.14 -1.33 -7.95
N ASP A 24 -4.81 -1.87 -9.11
CA ASP A 24 -4.66 -3.31 -9.29
C ASP A 24 -3.28 -3.76 -8.85
N ARG A 25 -3.21 -4.85 -8.08
CA ARG A 25 -1.93 -5.48 -7.75
C ARG A 25 -1.31 -6.10 -9.01
N ILE A 26 -0.07 -5.73 -9.31
CA ILE A 26 0.66 -6.23 -10.47
C ILE A 26 1.61 -7.34 -10.05
N THR A 27 1.52 -8.48 -10.73
CA THR A 27 2.46 -9.59 -10.53
C THR A 27 3.69 -9.39 -11.42
N ALA A 28 4.88 -9.61 -10.88
CA ALA A 28 6.10 -9.57 -11.67
C ALA A 28 6.09 -10.67 -12.75
N THR A 29 6.40 -10.32 -14.00
CA THR A 29 6.29 -11.20 -15.18
C THR A 29 7.58 -11.96 -15.49
N ASN A 30 8.74 -11.48 -15.03
CA ASN A 30 10.01 -12.19 -15.17
C ASN A 30 10.74 -12.19 -13.82
N LYS A 31 11.26 -13.36 -13.47
CA LYS A 31 12.26 -13.60 -12.43
C LYS A 31 13.54 -14.02 -13.17
N ASP A 32 14.26 -13.08 -13.75
CA ASP A 32 15.64 -13.35 -14.20
C ASP A 32 16.47 -13.55 -12.92
N GLY A 33 16.47 -14.78 -12.40
CA GLY A 33 16.92 -15.12 -11.05
C GLY A 33 15.93 -14.70 -9.93
N GLU A 34 16.21 -15.10 -8.68
CA GLU A 34 15.34 -14.82 -7.52
C GLU A 34 15.32 -13.35 -7.08
N ASN A 35 16.18 -12.51 -7.67
CA ASN A 35 16.46 -11.16 -7.18
C ASN A 35 16.07 -10.04 -8.14
N ASN A 36 15.48 -10.32 -9.30
CA ASN A 36 15.08 -9.28 -10.25
C ASN A 36 13.61 -9.41 -10.62
N TYR A 37 12.85 -8.34 -10.38
CA TYR A 37 11.40 -8.29 -10.50
C TYR A 37 11.03 -7.27 -11.57
N VAL A 38 10.43 -7.75 -12.66
CA VAL A 38 9.92 -6.89 -13.74
C VAL A 38 8.40 -6.87 -13.69
N TYR A 39 7.83 -5.70 -13.42
CA TYR A 39 6.38 -5.46 -13.42
C TYR A 39 5.99 -4.79 -14.73
N VAL A 40 5.26 -5.51 -15.58
CA VAL A 40 4.75 -4.97 -16.85
C VAL A 40 3.42 -4.29 -16.59
N LEU A 41 3.35 -2.99 -16.85
CA LEU A 41 2.19 -2.14 -16.55
C LEU A 41 1.39 -1.78 -17.79
N SER A 42 2.10 -1.71 -18.92
CA SER A 42 1.53 -1.62 -20.27
C SER A 42 2.55 -2.09 -21.30
N SER A 43 2.20 -2.08 -22.58
CA SER A 43 3.14 -2.41 -23.67
C SER A 43 4.36 -1.49 -23.76
N LYS A 44 4.34 -0.32 -23.11
CA LYS A 44 5.42 0.68 -23.13
C LYS A 44 5.89 1.12 -21.74
N ASP A 45 5.35 0.55 -20.67
CA ASP A 45 5.70 0.92 -19.29
C ASP A 45 5.94 -0.33 -18.46
N SER A 46 7.10 -0.35 -17.79
CA SER A 46 7.49 -1.41 -16.87
C SER A 46 8.24 -0.82 -15.69
N LEU A 47 8.03 -1.37 -14.51
CA LEU A 47 8.84 -1.08 -13.32
C LEU A 47 9.78 -2.24 -13.07
N ARG A 48 11.06 -1.94 -12.83
CA ARG A 48 12.07 -2.94 -12.45
C ARG A 48 12.50 -2.70 -11.01
N ILE A 49 12.47 -3.75 -10.20
CA ILE A 49 12.96 -3.75 -8.83
C ILE A 49 13.95 -4.89 -8.70
N ALA A 50 15.17 -4.61 -8.25
CA ALA A 50 16.18 -5.63 -8.01
C ALA A 50 16.54 -5.67 -6.52
N LYS A 51 16.64 -6.87 -5.96
CA LYS A 51 17.18 -7.14 -4.63
C LYS A 51 18.70 -7.23 -4.70
N ASP A 52 19.36 -6.60 -3.74
CA ASP A 52 20.81 -6.58 -3.59
C ASP A 52 21.18 -6.48 -2.09
N LYS A 53 22.47 -6.43 -1.78
CA LYS A 53 22.97 -6.11 -0.43
C LYS A 53 23.98 -4.98 -0.49
N ILE A 54 23.87 -4.03 0.44
CA ILE A 54 24.83 -2.94 0.63
C ILE A 54 25.25 -2.92 2.09
N ASP A 55 26.55 -3.10 2.33
CA ASP A 55 27.12 -3.26 3.66
C ASP A 55 26.43 -4.37 4.48
N GLY A 56 26.07 -5.47 3.80
CA GLY A 56 25.38 -6.62 4.40
C GLY A 56 23.86 -6.46 4.56
N ARG A 57 23.32 -5.25 4.45
CA ARG A 57 21.88 -4.96 4.59
C ARG A 57 21.13 -5.23 3.31
N GLU A 58 19.92 -5.80 3.38
CA GLU A 58 19.08 -5.99 2.21
C GLU A 58 18.73 -4.64 1.57
N CYS A 59 18.67 -4.61 0.24
CA CYS A 59 18.46 -3.40 -0.53
C CYS A 59 17.56 -3.67 -1.75
N LEU A 60 16.63 -2.76 -2.01
CA LEU A 60 15.82 -2.71 -3.22
C LEU A 60 16.31 -1.57 -4.13
N LYS A 61 16.73 -1.91 -5.36
CA LYS A 61 17.08 -0.97 -6.43
C LYS A 61 15.89 -0.77 -7.35
N ILE A 62 15.45 0.47 -7.52
CA ILE A 62 14.23 0.85 -8.25
C ILE A 62 14.58 1.94 -9.26
N GLY A 63 15.01 1.52 -10.44
CA GLY A 63 15.65 2.42 -11.41
C GLY A 63 16.88 3.08 -10.78
N PRO A 64 16.98 4.43 -10.74
CA PRO A 64 18.10 5.14 -10.10
C PRO A 64 17.98 5.23 -8.57
N TRP A 65 16.84 4.83 -8.00
CA TRP A 65 16.60 4.94 -6.56
C TRP A 65 16.97 3.66 -5.81
N GLN A 66 17.28 3.82 -4.54
CA GLN A 66 17.68 2.74 -3.65
C GLN A 66 16.93 2.86 -2.33
N TYR A 67 16.52 1.72 -1.80
CA TYR A 67 15.96 1.58 -0.46
C TYR A 67 16.66 0.46 0.28
N SER A 68 17.24 0.78 1.43
CA SER A 68 18.01 -0.17 2.22
C SER A 68 17.30 -0.46 3.52
N ALA A 69 17.43 -1.70 3.97
CA ALA A 69 17.05 -2.10 5.30
C ALA A 69 17.80 -1.27 6.34
N SER A 70 17.17 -1.08 7.50
CA SER A 70 17.68 -0.28 8.61
C SER A 70 18.91 -0.94 9.24
N ASN A 71 18.91 -2.26 9.31
CA ASN A 71 19.99 -3.09 9.87
C ASN A 71 20.18 -4.38 9.03
N ILE A 72 21.08 -5.26 9.47
CA ILE A 72 21.48 -6.47 8.72
C ILE A 72 20.49 -7.63 8.88
N ASP A 73 19.67 -7.61 9.93
CA ASP A 73 18.70 -8.65 10.26
C ASP A 73 17.30 -8.34 9.68
N GLU A 74 17.08 -7.09 9.26
CA GLU A 74 15.88 -6.66 8.56
C GLU A 74 15.89 -7.10 7.08
N SER A 75 14.88 -7.88 6.74
CA SER A 75 14.53 -8.31 5.38
C SER A 75 13.42 -7.46 4.77
N LEU A 76 13.46 -7.34 3.45
CA LEU A 76 12.54 -6.52 2.68
C LEU A 76 11.68 -7.35 1.73
N SER A 77 10.37 -7.16 1.79
CA SER A 77 9.44 -7.65 0.76
C SER A 77 8.65 -6.49 0.17
N HIS A 78 8.14 -6.65 -1.05
CA HIS A 78 7.47 -5.55 -1.72
C HIS A 78 6.32 -6.03 -2.61
N GLU A 79 5.34 -5.14 -2.79
CA GLU A 79 4.27 -5.30 -3.76
C GLU A 79 4.05 -4.00 -4.55
N VAL A 80 3.65 -4.14 -5.81
CA VAL A 80 3.41 -3.03 -6.73
C VAL A 80 1.95 -3.03 -7.12
N TYR A 81 1.33 -1.87 -7.00
CA TYR A 81 -0.04 -1.58 -7.38
C TYR A 81 -0.05 -0.52 -8.46
N PHE A 82 -0.94 -0.63 -9.45
CA PHE A 82 -0.98 0.28 -10.58
C PHE A 82 -2.40 0.71 -10.91
N ASN A 83 -2.55 2.00 -11.21
CA ASN A 83 -3.78 2.54 -11.76
C ASN A 83 -3.53 3.02 -13.20
N ALA A 84 -4.10 2.33 -14.18
CA ALA A 84 -3.89 2.65 -15.60
C ALA A 84 -4.47 4.02 -16.01
N LYS A 85 -5.57 4.45 -15.39
CA LYS A 85 -6.22 5.73 -15.67
C LYS A 85 -5.35 6.91 -15.25
N GLU A 86 -4.69 6.79 -14.10
CA GLU A 86 -3.85 7.85 -13.53
C GLU A 86 -2.37 7.73 -13.91
N LYS A 87 -1.96 6.57 -14.44
CA LYS A 87 -0.55 6.24 -14.70
C LYS A 87 0.33 6.37 -13.45
N LYS A 88 -0.25 6.14 -12.27
CA LYS A 88 0.44 6.16 -10.97
C LYS A 88 0.67 4.75 -10.48
N LYS A 89 1.83 4.53 -9.88
CA LYS A 89 2.17 3.27 -9.21
C LYS A 89 2.23 3.53 -7.71
N ILE A 90 1.75 2.59 -6.91
CA ILE A 90 1.99 2.52 -5.48
C ILE A 90 2.91 1.34 -5.23
N LEU A 91 4.01 1.60 -4.52
CA LEU A 91 4.96 0.60 -4.09
C LEU A 91 4.85 0.49 -2.57
N LEU A 92 4.57 -0.71 -2.09
CA LEU A 92 4.58 -1.05 -0.68
C LEU A 92 5.85 -1.85 -0.40
N ILE A 93 6.59 -1.47 0.64
CA ILE A 93 7.78 -2.20 1.09
C ILE A 93 7.58 -2.61 2.54
N ASN A 94 7.39 -3.90 2.80
CA ASN A 94 7.30 -4.43 4.15
C ASN A 94 8.69 -4.68 4.73
N LYS A 95 8.89 -4.21 5.96
CA LYS A 95 10.07 -4.47 6.79
C LYS A 95 9.80 -5.67 7.69
N ARG A 96 10.72 -6.62 7.73
CA ARG A 96 10.62 -7.81 8.59
C ARG A 96 11.96 -8.14 9.23
N GLU A 97 11.99 -8.17 10.55
CA GLU A 97 13.09 -8.76 11.32
C GLU A 97 12.69 -10.20 11.72
N GLU A 98 12.57 -10.48 13.02
CA GLU A 98 11.94 -11.72 13.49
C GLU A 98 10.46 -11.80 13.06
N VAL A 99 9.80 -10.64 13.01
CA VAL A 99 8.38 -10.46 12.68
C VAL A 99 8.19 -9.29 11.70
N SER A 100 7.04 -9.22 11.03
CA SER A 100 6.70 -8.04 10.21
C SER A 100 6.49 -6.82 11.12
N LEU A 101 7.18 -5.71 10.78
CA LEU A 101 7.12 -4.44 11.51
C LEU A 101 6.13 -3.45 10.89
N GLY A 102 5.63 -3.75 9.69
CA GLY A 102 4.81 -2.84 8.89
C GLY A 102 5.41 -2.55 7.52
N MET A 103 4.89 -1.52 6.86
CA MET A 103 5.27 -1.18 5.48
C MET A 103 5.46 0.32 5.25
N ASP A 104 6.51 0.65 4.49
CA ASP A 104 6.68 1.97 3.91
C ASP A 104 5.90 2.05 2.59
N VAL A 105 5.25 3.19 2.37
CA VAL A 105 4.38 3.45 1.22
C VAL A 105 5.03 4.50 0.32
N PHE A 106 5.17 4.19 -0.96
CA PHE A 106 5.71 5.10 -1.96
C PHE A 106 4.76 5.26 -3.14
N VAL A 107 4.69 6.47 -3.70
CA VAL A 107 4.11 6.71 -5.03
C VAL A 107 5.22 6.87 -6.05
N ILE A 108 5.04 6.27 -7.24
CA ILE A 108 5.92 6.49 -8.39
C ILE A 108 5.09 7.11 -9.51
N GLU A 109 5.43 8.33 -9.88
CA GLU A 109 4.74 9.13 -10.89
C GLU A 109 5.76 9.97 -11.67
N ASN A 110 5.68 9.95 -13.00
CA ASN A 110 6.54 10.74 -13.90
C ASN A 110 8.05 10.58 -13.60
N GLY A 111 8.48 9.35 -13.29
CA GLY A 111 9.88 9.03 -12.99
C GLY A 111 10.36 9.48 -11.60
N LYS A 112 9.50 10.09 -10.79
CA LYS A 112 9.78 10.47 -9.40
C LYS A 112 9.17 9.45 -8.45
N ILE A 113 9.91 9.13 -7.39
CA ILE A 113 9.43 8.37 -6.25
C ILE A 113 9.24 9.30 -5.07
N SER A 114 8.14 9.16 -4.34
CA SER A 114 7.84 9.98 -3.15
C SER A 114 7.30 9.10 -2.04
N PHE A 115 7.84 9.28 -0.84
CA PHE A 115 7.38 8.60 0.36
C PHE A 115 6.06 9.23 0.84
N LEU A 116 5.05 8.38 1.09
CA LEU A 116 3.73 8.80 1.57
C LEU A 116 3.58 8.64 3.08
N GLY A 117 4.30 7.68 3.67
CA GLY A 117 4.20 7.37 5.09
C GLY A 117 4.51 5.92 5.39
N PHE A 118 4.60 5.63 6.68
CA PHE A 118 4.78 4.28 7.22
C PHE A 118 3.45 3.82 7.84
N MET A 119 3.05 2.58 7.53
CA MET A 119 1.91 1.92 8.16
C MET A 119 2.44 0.81 9.07
N PRO A 120 2.46 1.02 10.41
CA PRO A 120 2.90 0.03 11.38
C PRO A 120 1.82 -1.04 11.58
N VAL A 121 1.65 -1.91 10.59
CA VAL A 121 0.60 -2.93 10.57
C VAL A 121 1.12 -4.23 9.98
N ALA A 122 0.83 -5.34 10.65
CA ALA A 122 1.14 -6.69 10.19
C ALA A 122 -0.11 -7.58 10.22
N ALA A 123 -0.12 -8.64 9.41
CA ALA A 123 -1.19 -9.63 9.47
C ALA A 123 -0.96 -10.54 10.68
N TYR A 124 -2.00 -10.77 11.48
CA TYR A 124 -1.89 -11.59 12.69
C TYR A 124 -2.47 -12.98 12.43
N THR A 125 -1.66 -14.02 12.67
CA THR A 125 -2.14 -15.40 12.72
C THR A 125 -1.95 -15.92 14.14
N ARG A 126 -3.03 -16.43 14.74
CA ARG A 126 -2.97 -17.08 16.05
C ARG A 126 -2.53 -18.53 15.84
N GLU A 127 -1.31 -18.86 16.22
CA GLU A 127 -0.91 -20.26 16.33
C GLU A 127 -1.41 -20.86 17.66
N ASP A 128 -1.69 -22.16 17.67
CA ASP A 128 -2.15 -22.92 18.85
C ASP A 128 -1.11 -22.96 19.99
N SER A 129 0.12 -22.48 19.74
CA SER A 129 1.29 -22.60 20.61
C SER A 129 1.58 -21.38 21.50
N GLU A 130 0.62 -20.45 21.67
CA GLU A 130 0.83 -19.12 22.29
C GLU A 130 1.82 -18.22 21.55
N ARG A 131 2.45 -18.70 20.48
CA ARG A 131 3.37 -17.92 19.66
C ARG A 131 2.59 -16.96 18.77
N MET A 132 2.93 -15.68 18.88
CA MET A 132 2.40 -14.64 18.02
C MET A 132 3.16 -14.64 16.68
N ASP A 133 2.47 -14.82 15.56
CA ASP A 133 3.08 -14.74 14.23
C ASP A 133 2.59 -13.50 13.49
N TYR A 134 3.45 -12.48 13.42
CA TYR A 134 3.19 -11.27 12.65
C TYR A 134 3.73 -11.44 11.24
N ASN A 135 2.80 -11.75 10.34
CA ASN A 135 3.05 -11.98 8.93
C ASN A 135 3.02 -10.68 8.14
N SER A 136 3.62 -10.72 6.94
CA SER A 136 3.52 -9.59 6.01
C SER A 136 2.06 -9.27 5.72
N ILE A 137 1.70 -8.01 5.85
CA ILE A 137 0.36 -7.53 5.53
C ILE A 137 0.13 -7.36 4.02
N LEU A 138 1.21 -7.31 3.23
CA LEU A 138 1.18 -7.01 1.79
C LEU A 138 0.13 -7.82 1.01
N PRO A 139 -0.01 -9.16 1.20
CA PRO A 139 -0.95 -9.96 0.42
C PRO A 139 -2.42 -9.56 0.59
N TYR A 140 -2.74 -8.85 1.68
CA TYR A 140 -4.08 -8.49 2.12
C TYR A 140 -4.40 -7.00 1.90
N VAL A 141 -3.51 -6.22 1.27
CA VAL A 141 -3.75 -4.79 1.07
C VAL A 141 -4.65 -4.57 -0.14
N SER A 142 -5.67 -3.72 0.05
CA SER A 142 -6.49 -3.18 -1.03
C SER A 142 -6.35 -1.67 -1.05
N ILE A 143 -6.17 -1.08 -2.25
CA ILE A 143 -5.90 0.34 -2.42
C ILE A 143 -6.95 0.95 -3.36
N VAL A 144 -7.73 1.88 -2.82
CA VAL A 144 -8.74 2.62 -3.58
C VAL A 144 -8.45 4.11 -3.46
N LYS A 145 -8.56 4.83 -4.56
CA LYS A 145 -8.62 6.29 -4.53
C LYS A 145 -10.07 6.75 -4.51
N ILE A 146 -10.39 7.64 -3.58
CA ILE A 146 -11.70 8.28 -3.47
C ILE A 146 -11.45 9.79 -3.51
N SER A 147 -11.87 10.44 -4.60
CA SER A 147 -11.54 11.86 -4.84
C SER A 147 -10.03 12.10 -4.80
N ASN A 148 -9.49 12.87 -3.84
CA ASN A 148 -8.05 13.16 -3.71
C ASN A 148 -7.36 12.32 -2.63
N ARG A 149 -8.05 11.32 -2.06
CA ARG A 149 -7.57 10.50 -0.96
C ARG A 149 -7.26 9.09 -1.45
N LEU A 150 -6.12 8.52 -1.02
CA LEU A 150 -5.87 7.08 -1.10
C LEU A 150 -6.35 6.42 0.19
N VAL A 151 -7.01 5.28 0.06
CA VAL A 151 -7.49 4.45 1.16
C VAL A 151 -6.81 3.10 1.05
N PHE A 152 -6.14 2.68 2.12
CA PHE A 152 -5.48 1.38 2.26
C PHE A 152 -6.27 0.56 3.28
N SER A 153 -6.93 -0.50 2.84
CA SER A 153 -7.70 -1.40 3.69
C SER A 153 -7.10 -2.80 3.72
N PHE A 154 -7.46 -3.60 4.74
CA PHE A 154 -6.86 -4.91 4.97
C PHE A 154 -7.91 -6.03 4.87
N GLU A 155 -7.70 -6.95 3.93
CA GLU A 155 -8.56 -8.09 3.65
C GLU A 155 -8.12 -9.35 4.43
N THR A 156 -7.84 -9.17 5.72
CA THR A 156 -7.49 -10.25 6.65
C THR A 156 -8.35 -10.18 7.91
N PRO A 157 -8.71 -11.31 8.56
CA PRO A 157 -9.52 -11.29 9.77
C PRO A 157 -8.87 -10.52 10.92
N LEU A 158 -7.56 -10.64 11.11
CA LEU A 158 -6.84 -10.00 12.21
C LEU A 158 -5.59 -9.29 11.70
N VAL A 159 -5.37 -8.09 12.24
CA VAL A 159 -4.15 -7.30 12.09
C VAL A 159 -3.57 -6.99 13.46
N VAL A 160 -2.26 -6.82 13.52
CA VAL A 160 -1.59 -6.18 14.65
C VAL A 160 -1.11 -4.80 14.23
N LEU A 161 -1.46 -3.78 15.01
CA LEU A 161 -0.97 -2.42 14.88
C LEU A 161 0.24 -2.23 15.79
N TYR A 162 1.21 -1.43 15.35
CA TYR A 162 2.44 -1.13 16.10
C TYR A 162 3.14 -2.41 16.62
N PRO A 163 3.43 -3.38 15.74
CA PRO A 163 4.07 -4.64 16.15
C PRO A 163 5.36 -4.37 16.94
N LEU A 164 5.48 -5.03 18.10
CA LEU A 164 6.58 -4.88 19.07
C LEU A 164 6.70 -3.48 19.72
N GLY A 165 5.72 -2.61 19.54
CA GLY A 165 5.68 -1.28 20.14
C GLY A 165 4.85 -1.18 21.42
N ASP A 166 5.02 -0.10 22.18
CA ASP A 166 4.27 0.15 23.42
C ASP A 166 2.74 0.32 23.19
N LEU A 167 2.35 0.60 21.95
CA LEU A 167 0.96 0.81 21.52
C LEU A 167 0.42 -0.37 20.72
N GLU A 168 1.03 -1.56 20.87
CA GLU A 168 0.63 -2.75 20.15
C GLU A 168 -0.85 -3.10 20.40
N GLU A 169 -1.60 -3.38 19.34
CA GLU A 169 -3.02 -3.69 19.42
C GLU A 169 -3.42 -4.68 18.32
N ILE A 170 -4.16 -5.74 18.69
CA ILE A 170 -4.73 -6.71 17.74
C ILE A 170 -6.19 -6.38 17.50
N LEU A 171 -6.58 -6.20 16.23
CA LEU A 171 -7.92 -5.77 15.81
C LEU A 171 -8.44 -6.60 14.63
N ASP A 172 -9.75 -6.54 14.38
CA ASP A 172 -10.31 -7.04 13.11
C ASP A 172 -9.77 -6.18 11.96
N GLY A 173 -9.13 -6.82 10.97
CA GLY A 173 -8.49 -6.11 9.86
C GLY A 173 -9.47 -5.27 9.03
N ARG A 174 -10.75 -5.64 8.99
CA ARG A 174 -11.80 -4.90 8.26
C ARG A 174 -12.22 -3.61 8.96
N ASN A 175 -11.89 -3.46 10.24
CA ASN A 175 -12.15 -2.24 11.01
C ASN A 175 -10.99 -1.26 10.97
N VAL A 176 -9.87 -1.63 10.33
CA VAL A 176 -8.66 -0.81 10.25
C VAL A 176 -8.40 -0.42 8.81
N PHE A 177 -8.16 0.87 8.58
CA PHE A 177 -7.70 1.37 7.29
C PHE A 177 -6.86 2.62 7.47
N TYR A 178 -5.99 2.88 6.51
CA TYR A 178 -5.22 4.11 6.46
C TYR A 178 -5.71 5.01 5.32
N THR A 179 -5.67 6.31 5.56
CA THR A 179 -5.97 7.30 4.54
C THR A 179 -4.78 8.20 4.30
N TYR A 180 -4.40 8.38 3.04
CA TYR A 180 -3.45 9.40 2.65
C TYR A 180 -4.18 10.56 1.95
N SER A 181 -4.15 11.73 2.57
CA SER A 181 -4.66 12.99 1.99
C SER A 181 -3.82 14.16 2.47
N ASP A 182 -3.62 15.15 1.60
CA ASP A 182 -2.92 16.40 1.92
C ASP A 182 -1.53 16.22 2.57
N GLY A 183 -0.81 15.18 2.13
CA GLY A 183 0.54 14.89 2.63
C GLY A 183 0.60 14.07 3.91
N VAL A 184 -0.55 13.71 4.49
CA VAL A 184 -0.64 13.04 5.78
C VAL A 184 -1.21 11.63 5.63
N MET A 185 -0.55 10.66 6.26
CA MET A 185 -1.05 9.29 6.44
C MET A 185 -1.74 9.18 7.80
N GLU A 186 -3.02 8.84 7.82
CA GLU A 186 -3.84 8.76 9.04
C GLU A 186 -4.40 7.36 9.22
N LEU A 187 -4.27 6.84 10.44
CA LEU A 187 -4.91 5.59 10.88
C LEU A 187 -6.37 5.86 11.24
N ASN A 188 -7.28 5.06 10.68
CA ASN A 188 -8.70 5.09 11.00
C ASN A 188 -9.13 3.72 11.53
N LYS A 189 -9.92 3.74 12.60
CA LYS A 189 -10.48 2.56 13.26
C LYS A 189 -12.00 2.74 13.35
N ASN A 190 -12.77 1.72 12.97
CA ASN A 190 -14.23 1.68 13.08
C ASN A 190 -14.70 0.85 14.28
#